data_AF-A0A967SX29-F1
#
_entry.id   AF-A0A967SX29-F1
#
_cell.length_a   1.000
_cell.length_b   1.000
_cell.length_c   1.000
_cell.angle_alpha   90.00
_cell.angle_beta   90.00
_cell.angle_gamma   90.00
#
_symmetry.space_group_name_H-M   'P 1'
#
loop_
_entity.id
_entity.type
_entity.pdbx_description
1 polymer ?
#
loop_
_entity_poly.entity_id
_entity_poly.type
_entity_poly.pdbx_seq_one_letter_code
_entity_poly.pdbx_strand_id
1 'polypeptide(L)'
;MVFKQNETYILDGESPDDFMIYPVSNKVGCPAPLTLDTAEIGFELAENVQRNVAIWISHSGPIMFDGAVISPLKGIDTYFDPNSDDCINFDYITNARGWVDSTYREYNLLIPTGNETDPNVWLVYDLTRKRWYKKDTGTSNMPICGFPVFSEEGNQYIYGGLTTGYMMRLENGTDWDGANIQQRVETGDFWPTGNIWQQTLIRRLKIVTKKIVESATLEVLYYRDTDLEVGENVTFRDGDVVFTDGDVAWSSPTTITLDISLAGSTERLARDTEPLNKLGWSHRFAFILETNSTTNGFRPIYWGIQYVYARDDLGTES
;
A
#
# COMPACT_ATOMS: atom_id res chain seq x y z
N MET A 1 3.68 26.59 21.45
CA MET A 1 2.20 26.51 21.51
C MET A 1 1.78 25.86 22.82
N VAL A 2 0.60 26.17 23.32
CA VAL A 2 0.02 25.58 24.53
C VAL A 2 -1.35 25.00 24.17
N PHE A 3 -1.59 23.75 24.53
CA PHE A 3 -2.82 23.04 24.20
C PHE A 3 -3.58 22.65 25.46
N LYS A 4 -4.89 22.86 25.43
CA LYS A 4 -5.86 22.20 26.31
C LYS A 4 -6.70 21.24 25.48
N GLN A 5 -7.57 20.48 26.13
CA GLN A 5 -8.44 19.51 25.45
C GLN A 5 -9.32 20.15 24.35
N ASN A 6 -9.81 21.39 24.57
CA ASN A 6 -10.73 22.09 23.67
C ASN A 6 -10.22 23.45 23.17
N GLU A 7 -9.03 23.87 23.60
CA GLU A 7 -8.50 25.21 23.33
C GLU A 7 -7.03 25.13 22.92
N THR A 8 -6.63 26.01 22.02
CA THR A 8 -5.24 26.13 21.53
C THR A 8 -4.79 27.57 21.66
N TYR A 9 -3.59 27.75 22.20
CA TYR A 9 -2.97 29.05 22.44
C TYR A 9 -1.56 29.10 21.86
N ILE A 10 -1.12 30.30 21.50
CA ILE A 10 0.27 30.59 21.17
C ILE A 10 0.87 31.44 22.29
N LEU A 11 2.09 31.08 22.68
CA LEU A 11 2.90 31.88 23.58
C LEU A 11 3.81 32.72 22.71
N ASP A 12 3.73 34.03 22.86
CA ASP A 12 4.54 35.01 22.14
C ASP A 12 5.24 35.92 23.15
N GLY A 13 6.42 36.42 22.77
CA GLY A 13 7.27 37.24 23.62
C GLY A 13 8.73 36.79 23.60
N GLU A 14 9.65 37.72 23.83
CA GLU A 14 11.10 37.52 23.73
C GLU A 14 11.75 37.21 25.08
N SER A 15 11.06 37.48 26.19
CA SER A 15 11.56 37.33 27.55
C SER A 15 10.44 36.82 28.49
N PRO A 16 10.79 36.23 29.65
CA PRO A 16 9.81 35.82 30.65
C PRO A 16 8.88 36.94 31.12
N ASP A 17 9.33 38.20 31.07
CA ASP A 17 8.58 39.36 31.51
C ASP A 17 7.56 39.84 30.45
N ASP A 18 7.76 39.47 29.18
CA ASP A 18 6.95 39.90 28.02
C ASP A 18 6.10 38.77 27.42
N PHE A 19 6.09 37.59 28.04
CA PHE A 19 5.30 36.47 27.56
C PHE A 19 3.80 36.77 27.62
N MET A 20 3.17 36.84 26.45
CA MET A 20 1.73 36.94 26.28
C MET A 20 1.17 35.65 25.68
N ILE A 21 0.01 35.22 26.20
CA ILE A 21 -0.71 34.06 25.70
C ILE A 21 -1.85 34.55 24.82
N TYR A 22 -1.80 34.26 23.53
CA TYR A 22 -2.85 34.59 22.58
C TYR A 22 -3.70 33.36 22.24
N PRO A 23 -5.03 33.45 22.30
CA PRO A 23 -5.90 32.36 21.87
C PRO A 23 -5.83 32.19 20.35
N VAL A 24 -5.42 31.02 19.90
CA VAL A 24 -5.48 30.62 18.48
C VAL A 24 -6.88 30.08 18.17
N SER A 25 -7.43 29.26 19.07
CA SER A 25 -8.82 28.78 18.99
C SER A 25 -9.37 28.41 20.36
N ASN A 26 -10.60 28.82 20.65
CA ASN A 26 -11.33 28.47 21.87
C ASN A 26 -12.26 27.26 21.68
N LYS A 27 -12.23 26.62 20.50
CA LYS A 27 -13.10 25.47 20.16
C LYS A 27 -12.31 24.25 19.71
N VAL A 28 -11.03 24.44 19.43
CA VAL A 28 -10.15 23.42 18.87
C VAL A 28 -8.96 23.28 19.80
N GLY A 29 -8.82 22.09 20.38
CA GLY A 29 -7.72 21.73 21.28
C GLY A 29 -7.05 20.43 20.85
N CYS A 30 -6.29 19.84 21.76
CA CYS A 30 -5.60 18.58 21.59
C CYS A 30 -5.99 17.61 22.74
N PRO A 31 -7.05 16.81 22.58
CA PRO A 31 -7.41 15.76 23.54
C PRO A 31 -6.37 14.63 23.63
N ALA A 32 -5.54 14.45 22.61
CA ALA A 32 -4.52 13.41 22.56
C ALA A 32 -3.12 14.03 22.37
N PRO A 33 -2.45 14.52 23.43
CA PRO A 33 -1.19 15.25 23.30
C PRO A 33 -0.07 14.48 22.60
N LEU A 34 -0.07 13.14 22.71
CA LEU A 34 0.90 12.26 22.05
C LEU A 34 0.63 12.06 20.55
N THR A 35 -0.34 12.78 19.99
CA THR A 35 -0.53 12.92 18.54
C THR A 35 0.07 14.21 18.00
N LEU A 36 0.45 15.15 18.87
CA LEU A 36 1.05 16.39 18.42
C LEU A 36 2.46 16.14 17.91
N ASP A 37 2.70 16.52 16.66
CA ASP A 37 4.04 16.55 16.09
C ASP A 37 4.18 17.71 15.08
N THR A 38 5.42 18.01 14.71
CA THR A 38 5.74 19.10 13.78
C THR A 38 6.36 18.58 12.50
N ALA A 39 5.99 19.19 11.37
CA ALA A 39 6.52 18.84 10.06
C ALA A 39 6.92 20.09 9.27
N GLU A 40 7.95 19.95 8.44
CA GLU A 40 8.30 20.92 7.40
C GLU A 40 7.53 20.57 6.12
N ILE A 41 6.65 21.47 5.66
CA ILE A 41 5.90 21.31 4.42
C ILE A 41 6.36 22.36 3.41
N GLY A 42 6.79 21.90 2.23
CA GLY A 42 6.99 22.74 1.05
C GLY A 42 5.76 22.68 0.14
N PHE A 43 5.34 23.83 -0.40
CA PHE A 43 4.26 23.89 -1.37
C PHE A 43 4.83 23.80 -2.80
N GLU A 44 4.37 22.82 -3.60
CA GLU A 44 4.83 22.64 -5.00
C GLU A 44 4.60 23.88 -5.88
N LEU A 45 3.60 24.72 -5.56
CA LEU A 45 3.27 25.93 -6.32
C LEU A 45 4.17 27.14 -6.00
N ALA A 46 4.98 27.07 -4.95
CA ALA A 46 5.90 28.13 -4.57
C ALA A 46 7.24 27.52 -4.14
N GLU A 47 8.12 27.32 -5.10
CA GLU A 47 9.52 26.98 -4.83
C GLU A 47 10.10 27.99 -3.82
N ASN A 48 10.72 27.48 -2.76
CA ASN A 48 11.36 28.23 -1.65
C ASN A 48 10.48 28.75 -0.49
N VAL A 49 9.21 28.35 -0.37
CA VAL A 49 8.44 28.59 0.87
C VAL A 49 8.24 27.28 1.62
N GLN A 50 9.16 26.99 2.53
CA GLN A 50 8.99 25.95 3.55
C GLN A 50 8.25 26.56 4.75
N ARG A 51 7.21 25.88 5.22
CA ARG A 51 6.50 26.24 6.45
C ARG A 51 6.61 25.11 7.46
N ASN A 52 6.89 25.48 8.70
CA ASN A 52 6.72 24.60 9.85
C ASN A 52 5.25 24.54 10.20
N VAL A 53 4.70 23.34 10.25
CA VAL A 53 3.33 23.10 10.71
C VAL A 53 3.34 22.25 11.96
N ALA A 54 2.36 22.48 12.82
CA ALA A 54 2.01 21.56 13.90
C ALA A 54 0.78 20.75 13.47
N ILE A 55 0.80 19.44 13.68
CA ILE A 55 -0.29 18.51 13.35
C ILE A 55 -0.68 17.76 14.61
N TRP A 56 -1.98 17.63 14.88
CA TRP A 56 -2.49 16.85 16.02
C TRP A 56 -3.94 16.41 15.81
N ILE A 57 -4.43 15.51 16.66
CA ILE A 57 -5.86 15.16 16.75
C ILE A 57 -6.62 16.18 17.60
N SER A 58 -7.74 16.67 17.07
CA SER A 58 -8.81 17.34 17.81
C SER A 58 -10.03 16.43 17.97
N HIS A 59 -11.03 16.82 18.78
CA HIS A 59 -12.30 16.06 18.88
C HIS A 59 -13.05 15.93 17.55
N SER A 60 -12.81 16.81 16.58
CA SER A 60 -13.45 16.77 15.25
C SER A 60 -12.59 16.12 14.17
N GLY A 61 -11.44 15.54 14.52
CA GLY A 61 -10.49 14.96 13.56
C GLY A 61 -9.11 15.59 13.61
N PRO A 62 -8.16 15.11 12.78
CA PRO A 62 -6.83 15.66 12.71
C PRO A 62 -6.82 17.01 12.03
N ILE A 63 -5.97 17.89 12.53
CA ILE A 63 -5.85 19.26 12.09
C ILE A 63 -4.38 19.66 11.99
N MET A 64 -4.11 20.67 11.18
CA MET A 64 -2.81 21.29 11.05
C MET A 64 -2.89 22.78 11.33
N PHE A 65 -1.82 23.34 11.88
CA PHE A 65 -1.62 24.78 12.07
C PHE A 65 -0.32 25.21 11.43
N ASP A 66 -0.39 26.21 10.55
CA ASP A 66 0.75 26.69 9.77
C ASP A 66 1.37 28.00 10.30
N GLY A 67 1.06 28.36 11.55
CA GLY A 67 1.43 29.63 12.16
C GLY A 67 0.37 30.72 12.01
N ALA A 68 -0.58 30.58 11.08
CA ALA A 68 -1.64 31.56 10.87
C ALA A 68 -3.04 30.96 10.98
N VAL A 69 -3.28 29.78 10.39
CA VAL A 69 -4.62 29.20 10.25
C VAL A 69 -4.63 27.74 10.69
N ILE A 70 -5.66 27.36 11.45
CA ILE A 70 -5.97 25.96 11.72
C ILE A 70 -6.81 25.41 10.55
N SER A 71 -6.33 24.34 9.93
CA SER A 71 -6.98 23.68 8.79
C SER A 71 -7.22 22.19 9.09
N PRO A 72 -8.40 21.63 8.77
CA PRO A 72 -8.66 20.21 8.95
C PRO A 72 -7.96 19.34 7.89
N LEU A 73 -7.45 18.19 8.31
CA LEU A 73 -6.91 17.15 7.42
C LEU A 73 -8.02 16.17 7.02
N LYS A 74 -8.84 16.56 6.05
CA LYS A 74 -10.01 15.79 5.59
C LYS A 74 -9.65 14.44 4.97
N GLY A 75 -10.63 13.52 4.93
CA GLY A 75 -10.52 12.23 4.23
C GLY A 75 -10.61 11.00 5.14
N ILE A 76 -10.68 11.21 6.46
CA ILE A 76 -10.91 10.16 7.46
C ILE A 76 -12.08 10.53 8.39
N ASP A 77 -13.01 11.36 7.89
CA ASP A 77 -14.11 11.93 8.66
C ASP A 77 -15.02 10.85 9.29
N THR A 78 -15.11 9.68 8.66
CA THR A 78 -15.84 8.50 9.17
C THR A 78 -15.35 8.05 10.55
N TYR A 79 -14.04 8.13 10.83
CA TYR A 79 -13.47 7.79 12.14
C TYR A 79 -13.79 8.82 13.23
N PHE A 80 -14.45 9.92 12.90
CA PHE A 80 -14.86 10.96 13.85
C PHE A 80 -16.36 11.25 13.79
N ASP A 81 -17.12 10.41 13.08
CA ASP A 81 -18.58 10.45 13.06
C ASP A 81 -19.13 9.51 14.14
N PRO A 82 -19.80 10.03 15.20
CA PRO A 82 -20.38 9.20 16.26
C PRO A 82 -21.39 8.15 15.80
N ASN A 83 -21.90 8.25 14.57
CA ASN A 83 -22.83 7.28 14.00
C ASN A 83 -22.13 6.15 13.23
N SER A 84 -20.80 6.20 13.08
CA SER A 84 -20.01 5.15 12.44
C SER A 84 -19.58 4.11 13.47
N ASP A 85 -19.68 2.82 13.12
CA ASP A 85 -19.11 1.74 13.94
C ASP A 85 -17.58 1.85 14.06
N ASP A 86 -16.93 2.49 13.09
CA ASP A 86 -15.49 2.76 13.07
C ASP A 86 -15.12 4.08 13.77
N CYS A 87 -16.06 4.76 14.43
CA CYS A 87 -15.77 5.99 15.15
C CYS A 87 -14.68 5.79 16.19
N ILE A 88 -13.81 6.78 16.35
CA ILE A 88 -12.82 6.82 17.41
C ILE A 88 -13.49 6.64 18.77
N ASN A 89 -12.90 5.80 19.60
CA ASN A 89 -13.34 5.64 20.98
C ASN A 89 -12.92 6.89 21.78
N PHE A 90 -13.82 7.88 21.86
CA PHE A 90 -13.53 9.17 22.50
C PHE A 90 -13.14 9.06 23.97
N ASP A 91 -13.59 8.01 24.69
CA ASP A 91 -13.18 7.76 26.08
C ASP A 91 -11.69 7.41 26.19
N TYR A 92 -11.12 6.82 25.13
CA TYR A 92 -9.73 6.39 25.04
C TYR A 92 -8.93 7.19 24.01
N ILE A 93 -9.42 8.36 23.58
CA ILE A 93 -8.72 9.23 22.61
C ILE A 93 -7.29 9.59 23.06
N THR A 94 -7.04 9.67 24.36
CA THR A 94 -5.72 9.96 24.95
C THR A 94 -4.68 8.86 24.65
N ASN A 95 -5.12 7.66 24.30
CA ASN A 95 -4.27 6.55 23.88
C ASN A 95 -3.82 6.65 22.42
N ALA A 96 -4.41 7.55 21.62
CA ALA A 96 -3.95 7.81 20.27
C ALA A 96 -2.48 8.26 20.25
N ARG A 97 -1.77 7.91 19.18
CA ARG A 97 -0.37 8.30 18.95
C ARG A 97 -0.20 8.85 17.55
N GLY A 98 0.67 9.83 17.41
CA GLY A 98 1.01 10.41 16.13
C GLY A 98 2.49 10.75 16.06
N TRP A 99 3.04 10.66 14.86
CA TRP A 99 4.42 11.03 14.60
C TRP A 99 4.61 11.34 13.11
N VAL A 100 5.58 12.19 12.82
CA VAL A 100 5.99 12.56 11.47
C VAL A 100 7.19 11.72 11.07
N ASP A 101 7.07 11.03 9.95
CA ASP A 101 8.20 10.48 9.22
C ASP A 101 8.69 11.52 8.22
N SER A 102 9.84 12.13 8.53
CA SER A 102 10.48 13.14 7.69
C SER A 102 11.07 12.57 6.39
N THR A 103 11.39 11.27 6.36
CA THR A 103 11.99 10.61 5.21
C THR A 103 10.95 10.43 4.10
N TYR A 104 9.77 9.93 4.48
CA TYR A 104 8.67 9.69 3.53
C TYR A 104 7.67 10.85 3.48
N ARG A 105 7.82 11.87 4.35
CA ARG A 105 6.91 13.02 4.49
C ARG A 105 5.48 12.55 4.81
N GLU A 106 5.37 11.72 5.83
CA GLU A 106 4.14 11.08 6.24
C GLU A 106 3.82 11.46 7.69
N TYR A 107 2.59 11.88 7.96
CA TYR A 107 2.09 11.95 9.33
C TYR A 107 1.35 10.65 9.64
N ASN A 108 1.90 9.86 10.54
CA ASN A 108 1.36 8.59 11.00
C ASN A 108 0.45 8.84 12.20
N LEU A 109 -0.66 8.11 12.25
CA LEU A 109 -1.68 8.28 13.25
C LEU A 109 -2.28 6.93 13.65
N LEU A 110 -2.17 6.60 14.93
CA LEU A 110 -2.77 5.44 15.55
C LEU A 110 -3.96 5.90 16.41
N ILE A 111 -5.14 5.32 16.18
CA ILE A 111 -6.35 5.64 16.94
C ILE A 111 -7.04 4.37 17.45
N PRO A 112 -7.65 4.41 18.65
CA PRO A 112 -8.58 3.39 19.11
C PRO A 112 -9.96 3.65 18.49
N THR A 113 -10.56 2.66 17.83
CA THR A 113 -11.87 2.80 17.17
C THR A 113 -12.87 1.78 17.72
N GLY A 114 -14.16 2.08 17.55
CA GLY A 114 -15.24 1.26 18.08
C GLY A 114 -15.17 1.15 19.60
N ASN A 115 -15.11 -0.09 20.10
CA ASN A 115 -15.01 -0.37 21.54
C ASN A 115 -13.57 -0.63 22.02
N GLU A 116 -12.57 -0.51 21.16
CA GLU A 116 -11.19 -0.80 21.52
C GLU A 116 -10.62 0.28 22.44
N THR A 117 -9.81 -0.14 23.42
CA THR A 117 -9.14 0.78 24.37
C THR A 117 -7.75 1.18 23.92
N ASP A 118 -7.08 0.28 23.19
CA ASP A 118 -5.77 0.50 22.60
C ASP A 118 -5.93 0.81 21.10
N PRO A 119 -4.97 1.54 20.50
CA PRO A 119 -5.02 1.79 19.07
C PRO A 119 -5.07 0.49 18.26
N ASN A 120 -6.03 0.41 17.35
CA ASN A 120 -6.29 -0.74 16.47
C ASN A 120 -6.33 -0.33 14.98
N VAL A 121 -6.31 0.98 14.69
CA VAL A 121 -6.30 1.51 13.32
C VAL A 121 -5.08 2.41 13.13
N TRP A 122 -4.32 2.15 12.06
CA TRP A 122 -3.20 2.98 11.62
C TRP A 122 -3.51 3.71 10.31
N LEU A 123 -3.63 5.02 10.43
CA LEU A 123 -3.87 5.95 9.33
C LEU A 123 -2.60 6.74 9.04
N VAL A 124 -2.33 6.99 7.77
CA VAL A 124 -1.17 7.76 7.34
C VAL A 124 -1.60 8.84 6.37
N TYR A 125 -1.21 10.07 6.67
CA TYR A 125 -1.42 11.21 5.80
C TYR A 125 -0.13 11.51 5.03
N ASP A 126 -0.18 11.35 3.73
CA ASP A 126 0.89 11.76 2.82
C ASP A 126 0.90 13.29 2.73
N LEU A 127 1.92 13.94 3.30
CA LEU A 127 2.03 15.40 3.34
C LEU A 127 2.28 16.00 1.94
N THR A 128 2.80 15.21 1.00
CA THR A 128 3.07 15.64 -0.37
C THR A 128 1.80 15.54 -1.20
N ARG A 129 1.14 14.38 -1.20
CA ARG A 129 -0.06 14.10 -2.01
C ARG A 129 -1.36 14.55 -1.33
N LYS A 130 -1.31 14.96 -0.06
CA LYS A 130 -2.43 15.45 0.73
C LYS A 130 -3.60 14.47 0.82
N ARG A 131 -3.30 13.19 0.99
CA ARG A 131 -4.31 12.12 1.07
C ARG A 131 -4.00 11.13 2.18
N TRP A 132 -5.07 10.59 2.76
CA TRP A 132 -4.98 9.51 3.73
C TRP A 132 -4.93 8.15 3.04
N TYR A 133 -4.24 7.22 3.68
CA TYR A 133 -4.35 5.79 3.43
C TYR A 133 -4.16 5.03 4.74
N LYS A 134 -4.64 3.80 4.79
CA LYS A 134 -4.49 2.92 5.95
C LYS A 134 -3.22 2.07 5.78
N LYS A 135 -2.44 1.91 6.85
CA LYS A 135 -1.44 0.84 6.95
C LYS A 135 -2.09 -0.32 7.69
N ASP A 136 -1.98 -1.52 7.12
CA ASP A 136 -2.55 -2.73 7.69
C ASP A 136 -1.41 -3.73 7.95
N THR A 137 -1.34 -4.24 9.18
CA THR A 137 -0.36 -5.24 9.58
C THR A 137 -0.90 -6.66 9.46
N GLY A 138 -2.16 -6.83 9.00
CA GLY A 138 -2.80 -8.13 8.89
C GLY A 138 -2.91 -8.82 10.24
N THR A 139 -2.32 -10.01 10.36
CA THR A 139 -2.27 -10.77 11.63
C THR A 139 -1.09 -10.41 12.51
N SER A 140 -0.14 -9.62 12.00
CA SER A 140 1.07 -9.22 12.72
C SER A 140 0.76 -8.12 13.75
N ASN A 141 1.63 -7.98 14.74
CA ASN A 141 1.45 -6.97 15.79
C ASN A 141 1.57 -5.55 15.22
N MET A 142 0.50 -4.76 15.35
CA MET A 142 0.55 -3.35 15.01
C MET A 142 1.39 -2.58 16.04
N PRO A 143 2.24 -1.62 15.61
CA PRO A 143 2.89 -0.68 16.50
C PRO A 143 1.87 0.10 17.34
N ILE A 144 2.21 0.33 18.62
CA ILE A 144 1.41 1.14 19.55
C ILE A 144 1.94 2.57 19.69
N CYS A 145 3.14 2.84 19.17
CA CYS A 145 3.74 4.16 19.09
C CYS A 145 4.83 4.17 18.01
N GLY A 146 5.25 5.37 17.61
CA GLY A 146 6.41 5.58 16.77
C GLY A 146 7.21 6.79 17.23
N PHE A 147 8.52 6.76 17.05
CA PHE A 147 9.40 7.88 17.37
C PHE A 147 10.67 7.88 16.52
N PRO A 148 11.24 9.06 16.25
CA PRO A 148 12.47 9.17 15.48
C PRO A 148 13.70 8.84 16.32
N VAL A 149 14.64 8.14 15.71
CA VAL A 149 15.97 7.82 16.24
C VAL A 149 17.00 8.32 15.24
N PHE A 150 17.98 9.07 15.71
CA PHE A 150 19.06 9.62 14.88
C PHE A 150 20.31 8.77 14.99
N SER A 151 20.93 8.45 13.85
CA SER A 151 22.25 7.81 13.81
C SER A 151 23.36 8.81 14.14
N GLU A 152 24.58 8.31 14.36
CA GLU A 152 25.76 9.16 14.59
C GLU A 152 26.06 10.07 13.40
N GLU A 153 25.71 9.64 12.18
CA GLU A 153 25.82 10.42 10.95
C GLU A 153 24.65 11.40 10.73
N GLY A 154 23.70 11.47 11.66
CA GLY A 154 22.54 12.35 11.58
C GLY A 154 21.38 11.83 10.74
N ASN A 155 21.41 10.57 10.29
CA ASN A 155 20.28 10.00 9.56
C ASN A 155 19.12 9.71 10.53
N GLN A 156 17.91 10.13 10.17
CA GLN A 156 16.71 9.86 10.96
C GLN A 156 16.05 8.56 10.52
N TYR A 157 15.68 7.72 11.49
CA TYR A 157 14.92 6.49 11.29
C TYR A 157 13.73 6.45 12.23
N ILE A 158 12.60 5.91 11.79
CA ILE A 158 11.45 5.74 12.67
C ILE A 158 11.46 4.35 13.27
N TYR A 159 11.29 4.27 14.59
CA TYR A 159 11.10 3.02 15.32
C TYR A 159 9.69 2.97 15.90
N GLY A 160 9.04 1.83 15.75
CA GLY A 160 7.75 1.51 16.34
C GLY A 160 7.91 0.63 17.57
N GLY A 161 7.19 0.94 18.64
CA GLY A 161 7.08 0.09 19.82
C GLY A 161 5.93 -0.91 19.68
N LEU A 162 6.14 -2.16 20.09
CA LEU A 162 5.14 -3.22 20.07
C LEU A 162 4.63 -3.53 21.49
N THR A 163 3.42 -4.07 21.61
CA THR A 163 2.86 -4.58 22.87
C THR A 163 3.68 -5.71 23.50
N THR A 164 4.50 -6.39 22.69
CA THR A 164 5.40 -7.46 23.12
C THR A 164 6.65 -6.98 23.86
N GLY A 165 6.85 -5.66 23.95
CA GLY A 165 8.04 -5.05 24.56
C GLY A 165 9.25 -4.95 23.63
N TYR A 166 9.12 -5.40 22.38
CA TYR A 166 10.13 -5.21 21.34
C TYR A 166 9.90 -3.89 20.58
N MET A 167 10.95 -3.42 19.93
CA MET A 167 10.88 -2.30 18.99
C MET A 167 11.28 -2.79 17.61
N MET A 168 10.67 -2.22 16.59
CA MET A 168 11.00 -2.51 15.19
C MET A 168 11.28 -1.21 14.45
N ARG A 169 12.22 -1.27 13.50
CA ARG A 169 12.45 -0.15 12.59
C ARG A 169 11.35 -0.17 11.52
N LEU A 170 10.62 0.94 11.38
CA LEU A 170 9.57 1.05 10.37
C LEU A 170 10.18 1.27 8.98
N GLU A 171 9.42 0.88 7.94
CA GLU A 171 9.79 1.03 6.52
C GLU A 171 11.17 0.45 6.18
N ASN A 172 11.54 -0.66 6.84
CA ASN A 172 12.85 -1.26 6.71
C ASN A 172 12.81 -2.78 6.66
N GLY A 173 13.29 -3.33 5.54
CA GLY A 173 13.57 -4.75 5.39
C GLY A 173 12.36 -5.58 4.99
N THR A 174 11.99 -6.49 5.90
CA THR A 174 10.96 -7.52 5.79
C THR A 174 9.55 -6.97 6.04
N ASP A 175 8.55 -7.85 5.94
CA ASP A 175 7.22 -7.58 6.46
C ASP A 175 7.19 -7.48 8.00
N TRP A 176 6.00 -7.31 8.54
CA TRP A 176 5.75 -7.11 9.97
C TRP A 176 6.12 -8.30 10.86
N ASP A 177 6.21 -9.51 10.32
CA ASP A 177 6.58 -10.74 11.04
C ASP A 177 8.00 -11.22 10.71
N GLY A 178 8.77 -10.44 9.94
CA GLY A 178 10.13 -10.79 9.56
C GLY A 178 10.23 -11.68 8.33
N ALA A 179 9.14 -11.91 7.60
CA ALA A 179 9.15 -12.62 6.32
C ALA A 179 9.42 -11.66 5.15
N ASN A 180 9.78 -12.22 4.00
CA ASN A 180 10.06 -11.42 2.82
C ASN A 180 8.77 -10.74 2.32
N ILE A 181 8.88 -9.49 1.88
CA ILE A 181 7.79 -8.76 1.25
C ILE A 181 7.51 -9.37 -0.12
N GLN A 182 6.31 -9.92 -0.29
CA GLN A 182 5.84 -10.41 -1.58
C GLN A 182 5.39 -9.26 -2.47
N GLN A 183 6.00 -9.15 -3.65
CA GLN A 183 5.62 -8.20 -4.70
C GLN A 183 4.91 -8.97 -5.80
N ARG A 184 3.67 -8.55 -6.10
CA ARG A 184 2.82 -9.20 -7.09
C ARG A 184 2.39 -8.19 -8.16
N VAL A 185 2.69 -8.51 -9.43
CA VAL A 185 2.19 -7.78 -10.60
C VAL A 185 1.41 -8.75 -11.46
N GLU A 186 0.16 -8.41 -11.77
CA GLU A 186 -0.74 -9.26 -12.54
C GLU A 186 -1.22 -8.56 -13.80
N THR A 187 -1.32 -9.30 -14.91
CA THR A 187 -1.93 -8.81 -16.14
C THR A 187 -3.44 -8.98 -16.06
N GLY A 188 -4.21 -8.20 -16.83
CA GLY A 188 -5.57 -8.60 -17.16
C GLY A 188 -5.56 -9.87 -18.03
N ASP A 189 -6.73 -10.48 -18.21
CA ASP A 189 -6.91 -11.51 -19.23
C ASP A 189 -6.72 -10.91 -20.62
N PHE A 190 -6.06 -11.66 -21.50
CA PHE A 190 -5.83 -11.22 -22.87
C PHE A 190 -5.86 -12.37 -23.88
N TRP A 191 -6.15 -11.99 -25.12
CA TRP A 191 -6.17 -12.86 -26.30
C TRP A 191 -5.02 -12.46 -27.22
N PRO A 192 -3.98 -13.29 -27.41
CA PRO A 192 -2.79 -12.92 -28.16
C PRO A 192 -3.05 -12.49 -29.61
N THR A 193 -4.09 -13.05 -30.23
CA THR A 193 -4.53 -12.70 -31.59
C THR A 193 -5.48 -11.50 -31.64
N GLY A 194 -5.98 -11.04 -30.50
CA GLY A 194 -7.07 -10.06 -30.40
C GLY A 194 -8.45 -10.62 -30.78
N ASN A 195 -8.55 -11.91 -31.11
CA ASN A 195 -9.80 -12.57 -31.44
C ASN A 195 -10.18 -13.57 -30.35
N ILE A 196 -11.31 -13.33 -29.69
CA ILE A 196 -11.83 -14.18 -28.62
C ILE A 196 -12.23 -15.59 -29.11
N TRP A 197 -12.40 -15.76 -30.43
CA TRP A 197 -12.78 -17.02 -31.06
C TRP A 197 -11.57 -17.81 -31.59
N GLN A 198 -10.35 -17.51 -31.17
CA GLN A 198 -9.19 -18.31 -31.53
C GLN A 198 -8.49 -18.85 -30.31
N GLN A 199 -8.24 -20.16 -30.31
CA GLN A 199 -7.41 -20.79 -29.31
C GLN A 199 -5.93 -20.58 -29.62
N THR A 200 -5.17 -20.17 -28.61
CA THR A 200 -3.74 -19.91 -28.71
C THR A 200 -2.92 -20.84 -27.83
N LEU A 201 -1.86 -21.39 -28.42
CA LEU A 201 -0.83 -22.16 -27.76
C LEU A 201 0.34 -21.23 -27.44
N ILE A 202 0.48 -20.83 -26.18
CA ILE A 202 1.67 -20.11 -25.72
C ILE A 202 2.82 -21.10 -25.66
N ARG A 203 3.81 -20.90 -26.53
CA ARG A 203 5.03 -21.71 -26.62
C ARG A 203 6.06 -21.30 -25.58
N ARG A 204 6.28 -19.99 -25.45
CA ARG A 204 7.33 -19.45 -24.57
C ARG A 204 6.88 -18.14 -23.93
N LEU A 205 7.32 -17.92 -22.70
CA LEU A 205 7.29 -16.62 -22.03
C LEU A 205 8.70 -16.04 -22.01
N LYS A 206 8.83 -14.78 -22.40
CA LYS A 206 10.05 -13.99 -22.30
C LYS A 206 9.83 -12.92 -21.23
N ILE A 207 10.77 -12.79 -20.31
CA ILE A 207 10.78 -11.67 -19.38
C ILE A 207 12.13 -10.96 -19.39
N VAL A 208 12.08 -9.64 -19.22
CA VAL A 208 13.23 -8.76 -19.09
C VAL A 208 12.98 -7.83 -17.90
N THR A 209 13.87 -7.89 -16.92
CA THR A 209 13.79 -7.13 -15.68
C THR A 209 15.06 -6.32 -15.47
N LYS A 210 14.98 -5.27 -14.65
CA LYS A 210 16.19 -4.61 -14.14
C LYS A 210 16.88 -5.56 -13.16
N LYS A 211 18.20 -5.65 -13.22
CA LYS A 211 18.98 -6.42 -12.25
C LYS A 211 18.72 -5.87 -10.83
N ILE A 212 18.47 -6.77 -9.89
CA ILE A 212 18.54 -6.49 -8.46
C ILE A 212 19.84 -7.08 -7.91
N VAL A 213 20.36 -6.50 -6.83
CA VAL A 213 21.69 -6.87 -6.29
C VAL A 213 21.63 -8.19 -5.51
N GLU A 214 20.48 -8.51 -4.96
CA GLU A 214 20.24 -9.71 -4.16
C GLU A 214 19.80 -10.92 -5.00
N SER A 215 19.93 -12.10 -4.43
CA SER A 215 19.37 -13.32 -5.01
C SER A 215 17.88 -13.39 -4.69
N ALA A 216 17.03 -13.37 -5.72
CA ALA A 216 15.61 -13.61 -5.60
C ALA A 216 15.12 -14.52 -6.74
N THR A 217 14.05 -15.26 -6.49
CA THR A 217 13.36 -16.09 -7.50
C THR A 217 12.10 -15.37 -7.94
N LEU A 218 11.83 -15.39 -9.25
CA LEU A 218 10.60 -14.85 -9.82
C LEU A 218 9.63 -16.00 -10.12
N GLU A 219 8.62 -16.16 -9.28
CA GLU A 219 7.55 -17.08 -9.60
C GLU A 219 6.59 -16.47 -10.64
N VAL A 220 6.21 -17.26 -11.65
CA VAL A 220 5.20 -16.85 -12.63
C VAL A 220 4.01 -17.79 -12.59
N LEU A 221 2.87 -17.26 -12.15
CA LEU A 221 1.61 -17.99 -12.21
C LEU A 221 0.96 -17.78 -13.58
N TYR A 222 0.59 -18.88 -14.23
CA TYR A 222 -0.12 -18.86 -15.50
C TYR A 222 -1.56 -19.34 -15.33
N TYR A 223 -2.48 -18.49 -15.74
CA TYR A 223 -3.91 -18.74 -15.74
C TYR A 223 -4.35 -18.92 -17.20
N ARG A 224 -5.07 -20.02 -17.48
CA ARG A 224 -5.73 -20.27 -18.77
C ARG A 224 -7.20 -20.52 -18.52
N ASP A 225 -8.06 -19.82 -19.24
CA ASP A 225 -9.50 -20.10 -19.21
C ASP A 225 -9.98 -20.30 -17.75
N THR A 226 -9.53 -19.45 -16.81
CA THR A 226 -9.82 -19.65 -15.38
C THR A 226 -10.93 -18.71 -14.99
N ASP A 227 -12.05 -19.26 -14.53
CA ASP A 227 -12.97 -18.53 -13.66
C ASP A 227 -12.49 -18.65 -12.20
N LEU A 228 -12.78 -17.63 -11.38
CA LEU A 228 -12.44 -17.62 -9.94
C LEU A 228 -13.32 -18.59 -9.16
N GLU A 229 -14.48 -18.95 -9.70
CA GLU A 229 -15.40 -19.93 -9.13
C GLU A 229 -15.49 -21.16 -10.04
N VAL A 230 -15.40 -22.35 -9.46
CA VAL A 230 -15.60 -23.60 -10.21
C VAL A 230 -17.07 -23.68 -10.61
N GLY A 231 -17.37 -23.32 -11.86
CA GLY A 231 -18.66 -23.55 -12.51
C GLY A 231 -19.82 -22.74 -11.94
N GLU A 232 -19.90 -21.46 -12.29
CA GLU A 232 -21.23 -20.87 -12.45
C GLU A 232 -21.87 -21.47 -13.71
N ASN A 233 -22.99 -22.18 -13.53
CA ASN A 233 -23.81 -22.65 -14.65
C ASN A 233 -24.38 -21.44 -15.39
N VAL A 234 -23.65 -20.91 -16.37
CA VAL A 234 -24.21 -19.88 -17.25
C VAL A 234 -25.20 -20.55 -18.18
N THR A 235 -26.48 -20.43 -17.85
CA THR A 235 -27.55 -20.90 -18.75
C THR A 235 -27.70 -19.89 -19.88
N PHE A 236 -26.97 -20.08 -20.97
CA PHE A 236 -27.25 -19.33 -22.20
C PHE A 236 -28.58 -19.81 -22.76
N ARG A 237 -29.61 -18.96 -22.70
CA ARG A 237 -30.87 -19.18 -23.41
C ARG A 237 -30.83 -18.44 -24.74
N ASP A 238 -30.48 -19.15 -25.81
CA ASP A 238 -30.85 -18.72 -27.14
C ASP A 238 -32.16 -19.40 -27.53
N GLY A 239 -33.28 -18.67 -27.37
CA GLY A 239 -34.61 -18.94 -27.93
C GLY A 239 -35.28 -20.28 -27.58
N ASP A 240 -34.69 -21.41 -27.98
CA ASP A 240 -35.27 -22.75 -27.94
C ASP A 240 -34.26 -23.88 -27.61
N VAL A 241 -32.98 -23.56 -27.35
CA VAL A 241 -31.97 -24.57 -26.98
C VAL A 241 -31.37 -24.24 -25.62
N VAL A 242 -31.53 -25.17 -24.67
CA VAL A 242 -30.82 -25.14 -23.39
C VAL A 242 -29.49 -25.86 -23.58
N PHE A 243 -28.39 -25.11 -23.63
CA PHE A 243 -27.05 -25.68 -23.56
C PHE A 243 -26.73 -25.95 -22.08
N THR A 244 -26.78 -27.21 -21.66
CA THR A 244 -26.16 -27.64 -20.39
C THR A 244 -24.68 -27.86 -20.64
N ASP A 245 -23.84 -27.02 -20.05
CA ASP A 245 -22.39 -27.09 -20.18
C ASP A 245 -21.84 -28.34 -19.48
N GLY A 246 -21.56 -29.37 -20.27
CA GLY A 246 -20.84 -30.57 -19.84
C GLY A 246 -19.44 -30.66 -20.43
N ASP A 247 -18.98 -29.65 -21.19
CA ASP A 247 -17.82 -29.77 -22.08
C ASP A 247 -16.77 -28.66 -21.92
N VAL A 248 -17.02 -27.59 -21.16
CA VAL A 248 -15.95 -26.63 -20.84
C VAL A 248 -15.13 -27.13 -19.66
N ALA A 249 -14.00 -27.78 -19.97
CA ALA A 249 -13.01 -28.20 -18.97
C ALA A 249 -12.25 -26.98 -18.41
N TRP A 250 -12.89 -26.24 -17.50
CA TRP A 250 -12.25 -25.22 -16.68
C TRP A 250 -11.06 -25.84 -15.95
N SER A 251 -9.86 -25.31 -16.18
CA SER A 251 -8.63 -25.89 -15.63
C SER A 251 -8.06 -25.04 -14.53
N SER A 252 -7.59 -25.65 -13.44
CA SER A 252 -6.92 -24.93 -12.36
C SER A 252 -5.68 -24.16 -12.88
N PRO A 253 -5.31 -23.04 -12.23
CA PRO A 253 -4.08 -22.32 -12.55
C PRO A 253 -2.87 -23.25 -12.55
N THR A 254 -1.96 -23.07 -13.51
CA THR A 254 -0.68 -23.80 -13.51
C THR A 254 0.39 -22.87 -12.98
N THR A 255 1.00 -23.23 -11.85
CA THR A 255 2.21 -22.57 -11.33
C THR A 255 3.42 -22.93 -12.19
N ILE A 256 4.16 -21.92 -12.63
CA ILE A 256 5.38 -22.08 -13.42
C ILE A 256 6.47 -21.22 -12.76
N THR A 257 7.28 -21.84 -11.94
CA THR A 257 8.36 -21.14 -11.23
C THR A 257 9.50 -20.85 -12.20
N LEU A 258 9.90 -19.58 -12.33
CA LEU A 258 11.08 -19.20 -13.08
C LEU A 258 12.20 -18.84 -12.11
N ASP A 259 13.22 -19.68 -12.02
CA ASP A 259 14.41 -19.40 -11.22
C ASP A 259 15.31 -18.39 -11.94
N ILE A 260 14.84 -17.16 -12.06
CA ILE A 260 15.64 -16.06 -12.58
C ILE A 260 16.63 -15.66 -11.49
N SER A 261 17.81 -16.28 -11.51
CA SER A 261 18.95 -15.88 -10.71
C SER A 261 19.39 -14.45 -11.10
N LEU A 262 18.87 -13.45 -10.39
CA LEU A 262 19.20 -12.03 -10.61
C LEU A 262 20.61 -11.66 -10.09
N ALA A 263 21.23 -12.56 -9.30
CA ALA A 263 22.54 -12.35 -8.70
C ALA A 263 23.73 -12.60 -9.65
N GLY A 264 23.54 -13.38 -10.74
CA GLY A 264 24.66 -13.93 -11.54
C GLY A 264 25.08 -13.16 -12.80
N SER A 265 24.37 -12.11 -13.24
CA SER A 265 24.67 -11.46 -14.54
C SER A 265 25.59 -10.23 -14.40
N THR A 266 26.54 -10.04 -15.30
CA THR A 266 27.40 -8.83 -15.38
C THR A 266 26.69 -7.64 -16.03
N GLU A 267 25.43 -7.79 -16.44
CA GLU A 267 24.69 -6.82 -17.24
C GLU A 267 23.61 -6.09 -16.42
N ARG A 268 23.28 -4.86 -16.82
CA ARG A 268 22.22 -4.02 -16.22
C ARG A 268 20.84 -4.72 -16.16
N LEU A 269 20.63 -5.71 -17.02
CA LEU A 269 19.37 -6.39 -17.25
C LEU A 269 19.50 -7.87 -16.93
N ALA A 270 18.42 -8.45 -16.41
CA ALA A 270 18.23 -9.89 -16.39
C ALA A 270 17.13 -10.26 -17.37
N ARG A 271 17.30 -11.38 -18.07
CA ARG A 271 16.34 -11.85 -19.06
C ARG A 271 16.28 -13.36 -19.02
N ASP A 272 15.07 -13.89 -19.11
CA ASP A 272 14.88 -15.34 -19.19
C ASP A 272 13.80 -15.69 -20.21
N THR A 273 13.85 -16.91 -20.74
CA THR A 273 12.87 -17.42 -21.70
C THR A 273 12.47 -18.83 -21.31
N GLU A 274 11.19 -19.01 -21.01
CA GLU A 274 10.72 -20.25 -20.41
C GLU A 274 9.66 -20.92 -21.28
N PRO A 275 9.81 -22.22 -21.60
CA PRO A 275 8.84 -22.94 -22.41
C PRO A 275 7.58 -23.19 -21.58
N LEU A 276 6.43 -22.77 -22.12
CA LEU A 276 5.12 -22.96 -21.49
C LEU A 276 4.36 -24.13 -22.12
N ASN A 277 4.24 -24.11 -23.46
CA ASN A 277 3.43 -25.03 -24.25
C ASN A 277 2.01 -25.23 -23.68
N LYS A 278 1.34 -24.12 -23.35
CA LYS A 278 -0.01 -24.14 -22.79
C LYS A 278 -1.02 -23.59 -23.80
N LEU A 279 -2.02 -24.41 -24.10
CA LEU A 279 -3.15 -24.07 -24.96
C LEU A 279 -4.28 -23.48 -24.11
N GLY A 280 -4.91 -22.41 -24.58
CA GLY A 280 -6.09 -21.77 -23.97
C GLY A 280 -6.71 -20.73 -24.90
N TRP A 281 -7.90 -20.25 -24.57
CA TRP A 281 -8.56 -19.15 -25.27
C TRP A 281 -8.13 -17.81 -24.70
N SER A 282 -8.19 -17.67 -23.37
CA SER A 282 -7.64 -16.53 -22.65
C SER A 282 -6.39 -16.92 -21.86
N HIS A 283 -5.53 -15.93 -21.66
CA HIS A 283 -4.31 -16.08 -20.88
C HIS A 283 -4.16 -14.92 -19.91
N ARG A 284 -3.64 -15.23 -18.72
CA ARG A 284 -3.24 -14.24 -17.72
C ARG A 284 -1.99 -14.71 -16.99
N PHE A 285 -1.14 -13.74 -16.62
CA PHE A 285 0.10 -13.99 -15.88
C PHE A 285 0.14 -13.16 -14.59
N ALA A 286 0.58 -13.78 -13.50
CA ALA A 286 1.00 -13.07 -12.31
C ALA A 286 2.49 -13.32 -12.05
N PHE A 287 3.24 -12.24 -11.87
CA PHE A 287 4.66 -12.23 -11.56
C PHE A 287 4.81 -11.96 -10.07
N ILE A 288 5.41 -12.90 -9.34
CA ILE A 288 5.53 -12.87 -7.89
C ILE A 288 7.00 -12.95 -7.52
N LEU A 289 7.47 -12.02 -6.71
CA LEU A 289 8.84 -12.00 -6.19
C LEU A 289 8.82 -11.69 -4.71
N GLU A 290 9.55 -12.47 -3.93
CA GLU A 290 9.76 -12.22 -2.51
C GLU A 290 11.12 -11.55 -2.29
N THR A 291 11.12 -10.45 -1.54
CA THR A 291 12.35 -9.70 -1.20
C THR A 291 12.27 -9.12 0.20
N ASN A 292 13.40 -9.07 0.91
CA ASN A 292 13.55 -8.35 2.17
C ASN A 292 14.18 -6.96 1.97
N SER A 293 14.24 -6.45 0.74
CA SER A 293 14.82 -5.14 0.42
C SER A 293 13.75 -4.13 0.04
N THR A 294 13.69 -3.04 0.81
CA THR A 294 12.75 -1.94 0.58
C THR A 294 13.18 -1.01 -0.55
N THR A 295 14.42 -1.10 -1.03
CA THR A 295 14.97 -0.13 -2.00
C THR A 295 14.96 -0.63 -3.45
N ASN A 296 14.94 -1.94 -3.71
CA ASN A 296 15.09 -2.48 -5.06
C ASN A 296 14.32 -3.80 -5.28
N GLY A 297 12.99 -3.73 -5.33
CA GLY A 297 12.12 -4.85 -5.70
C GLY A 297 12.12 -5.25 -7.18
N PHE A 298 11.18 -6.11 -7.55
CA PHE A 298 10.87 -6.51 -8.92
C PHE A 298 10.56 -5.29 -9.80
N ARG A 299 11.39 -5.09 -10.82
CA ARG A 299 11.28 -3.99 -11.77
C ARG A 299 11.18 -4.56 -13.18
N PRO A 300 9.98 -4.96 -13.62
CA PRO A 300 9.78 -5.44 -14.98
C PRO A 300 10.03 -4.30 -15.97
N ILE A 301 10.78 -4.58 -17.03
CA ILE A 301 10.99 -3.64 -18.14
C ILE A 301 10.08 -4.03 -19.29
N TYR A 302 10.09 -5.32 -19.64
CA TYR A 302 9.24 -5.86 -20.68
C TYR A 302 9.01 -7.34 -20.44
N TRP A 303 7.84 -7.82 -20.84
CA TRP A 303 7.54 -9.24 -20.95
C TRP A 303 6.84 -9.46 -22.29
N GLY A 304 6.96 -10.67 -22.83
CA GLY A 304 6.35 -11.02 -24.09
C GLY A 304 6.16 -12.52 -24.22
N ILE A 305 5.30 -12.92 -25.14
CA ILE A 305 5.00 -14.32 -25.37
C ILE A 305 5.27 -14.70 -26.83
N GLN A 306 5.71 -15.93 -27.04
CA GLN A 306 5.68 -16.57 -28.34
C GLN A 306 4.47 -17.50 -28.36
N TYR A 307 3.57 -17.33 -29.32
CA TYR A 307 2.36 -18.14 -29.44
C TYR A 307 2.15 -18.64 -30.87
N VAL A 308 1.32 -19.68 -31.00
CA VAL A 308 0.76 -20.17 -32.26
C VAL A 308 -0.74 -20.26 -32.06
N TYR A 309 -1.55 -19.89 -33.04
CA TYR A 309 -3.00 -20.04 -32.96
C TYR A 309 -3.47 -21.18 -33.86
N ALA A 310 -4.51 -21.88 -33.43
CA ALA A 310 -5.26 -22.80 -34.27
C ALA A 310 -6.48 -22.07 -34.86
N ARG A 311 -6.90 -22.50 -36.05
CA ARG A 311 -8.08 -22.00 -36.74
C ARG A 311 -9.01 -23.18 -36.98
N ASP A 312 -10.05 -23.30 -36.17
CA ASP A 312 -11.03 -24.38 -36.28
C ASP A 312 -11.98 -24.18 -37.47
N ASP A 313 -11.97 -23.00 -38.10
CA ASP A 313 -12.75 -22.65 -39.29
C ASP A 313 -12.19 -23.22 -40.61
N LEU A 314 -10.95 -23.69 -40.60
CA LEU A 314 -10.36 -24.43 -41.72
C LEU A 314 -10.55 -25.93 -41.48
N GLY A 315 -11.77 -26.41 -41.69
CA GLY A 315 -12.05 -27.84 -41.73
C GLY A 315 -11.03 -28.52 -42.64
N THR A 316 -10.32 -29.53 -42.10
CA THR A 316 -9.56 -30.45 -42.94
C THR A 316 -10.58 -31.19 -43.79
N GLU A 317 -10.81 -30.72 -45.02
CA GLU A 317 -11.50 -31.50 -46.03
C GLU A 317 -10.69 -32.77 -46.27
N SER A 318 -11.19 -33.89 -45.73
CA SER A 318 -10.74 -35.25 -46.02
C SER A 318 -11.44 -35.79 -47.25
#